data_AF-A0A3S5K2G9-F1
#
_entry.id   AF-A0A3S5K2G9-F1
#
_cell.length_a   1.000
_cell.length_b   1.000
_cell.length_c   1.000
_cell.angle_alpha   90.00
_cell.angle_beta   90.00
_cell.angle_gamma   90.00
#
_symmetry.space_group_name_H-M   'P 1'
#
loop_
_entity.id
_entity.type
_entity.pdbx_description
1 polymer ?
#
loop_
_entity_poly.entity_id
_entity_poly.type
_entity_poly.pdbx_seq_one_letter_code
_entity_poly.pdbx_strand_id
1 'polypeptide(L)' 'MEVEALTLVWRLQQASYIVYWTGWLLERKVTYQSVLDGVARILVLEDWLAENTAQLMSDLAARFN' A
#
# COMPACT_ATOMS: atom_id res chain seq x y z
N MET A 1 12.93 -7.80 -11.88
CA MET A 1 11.72 -7.88 -12.74
C MET A 1 10.77 -6.73 -12.39
N GLU A 2 9.91 -6.27 -13.31
CA GLU A 2 8.99 -5.13 -13.09
C GLU A 2 8.10 -5.29 -11.84
N VAL A 3 7.76 -6.53 -11.48
CA VAL A 3 6.91 -6.88 -10.32
C VAL A 3 7.60 -6.66 -8.98
N GLU A 4 8.91 -6.90 -8.91
CA GLU A 4 9.70 -6.61 -7.70
C GLU A 4 9.78 -5.10 -7.48
N ALA A 5 9.85 -4.31 -8.56
CA ALA A 5 9.83 -2.85 -8.49
C ALA A 5 8.46 -2.34 -8.01
N LEU A 6 7.35 -2.91 -8.49
CA LEU A 6 6.01 -2.57 -8.01
C LEU A 6 5.82 -2.87 -6.52
N THR A 7 6.29 -4.03 -6.07
CA THR A 7 6.25 -4.41 -4.64
C THR A 7 7.08 -3.46 -3.78
N LEU A 8 8.26 -3.06 -4.27
CA LEU A 8 9.12 -2.10 -3.57
C LEU A 8 8.49 -0.71 -3.49
N VAL A 9 7.93 -0.22 -4.59
CA VAL A 9 7.23 1.07 -4.67
C VAL A 9 6.04 1.10 -3.70
N TRP A 10 5.28 0.00 -3.64
CA TRP A 10 4.17 -0.13 -2.70
C TRP A 10 4.64 0.01 -1.24
N ARG A 11 5.67 -0.73 -0.84
CA ARG A 11 6.24 -0.65 0.52
C ARG A 11 6.74 0.76 0.87
N LEU A 12 7.34 1.45 -0.10
CA LEU A 12 7.77 2.84 0.06
C LEU A 12 6.59 3.80 0.24
N GLN A 13 5.48 3.59 -0.47
CA GLN A 13 4.26 4.35 -0.29
C GLN A 13 3.65 4.13 1.11
N GLN A 14 3.63 2.88 1.59
CA GLN A 14 3.17 2.56 2.95
C GLN A 14 3.99 3.28 4.02
N ALA A 15 5.33 3.20 3.94
CA ALA A 15 6.22 3.90 4.86
C ALA A 15 5.98 5.42 4.86
N SER A 16 5.84 6.00 3.67
CA SER A 16 5.57 7.43 3.51
C SER A 16 4.22 7.85 4.11
N TYR A 17 3.21 7.00 4.00
CA TYR A 17 1.89 7.24 4.54
C TYR A 17 1.88 7.25 6.08
N ILE A 18 2.60 6.31 6.70
CA ILE A 18 2.77 6.27 8.17
C ILE A 18 3.43 7.57 8.66
N VAL A 19 4.50 8.02 8.01
CA VAL A 19 5.19 9.27 8.35
C VAL A 19 4.25 10.47 8.22
N TYR A 20 3.45 10.53 7.16
CA TYR A 20 2.51 11.62 6.93
C TYR A 20 1.45 11.73 8.04
N TRP A 21 0.76 10.63 8.35
CA TRP A 21 -0.31 10.65 9.36
C TRP A 21 0.21 10.87 10.78
N THR A 22 1.36 10.30 11.11
CA THR A 22 1.99 10.52 12.41
C THR A 22 2.45 11.97 12.58
N GLY A 23 3.03 12.59 11.54
CA GLY A 23 3.37 14.01 11.54
C GLY A 23 2.14 14.91 11.76
N TRP A 24 1.05 14.64 11.04
CA TRP A 24 -0.20 15.38 11.20
C TRP A 24 -0.84 15.22 12.59
N LEU A 25 -0.72 14.05 13.20
CA LEU A 25 -1.17 13.82 14.58
C LEU A 25 -0.34 14.64 15.57
N LEU A 26 0.98 14.68 15.41
CA LEU A 26 1.88 15.49 16.25
C LEU A 26 1.58 16.98 16.13
N GLU A 27 1.25 17.44 14.92
CA GLU A 27 0.82 18.82 14.66
C GLU A 27 -0.64 19.10 15.08
N ARG A 28 -1.35 18.12 15.67
CA ARG A 28 -2.75 18.20 16.10
C ARG A 28 -3.73 18.58 14.97
N LYS A 29 -3.36 18.33 13.71
CA LYS A 29 -4.20 18.56 12.53
C LYS A 29 -5.26 17.48 12.34
N VAL A 30 -5.03 16.31 12.93
CA VAL A 30 -5.92 15.15 12.88
C VAL A 30 -6.04 14.49 14.24
N THR A 31 -7.03 13.62 14.39
CA THR A 31 -7.23 12.83 15.60
C THR A 31 -6.51 11.49 15.50
N TYR A 32 -6.32 10.82 16.63
CA TYR A 32 -5.82 9.45 16.66
C TYR A 32 -6.69 8.50 15.81
N GLN A 33 -8.02 8.67 15.84
CA GLN A 33 -8.93 7.86 15.03
C GLN A 33 -8.68 8.06 13.52
N SER A 34 -8.44 9.30 13.09
CA SER A 34 -8.12 9.59 11.68
C SER A 34 -6.86 8.85 11.20
N VAL A 35 -5.86 8.71 12.07
CA VAL A 35 -4.64 7.93 11.78
C VAL A 35 -4.97 6.44 11.67
N LEU A 36 -5.76 5.89 12.61
CA LEU A 36 -6.17 4.49 12.57
C LEU A 36 -6.96 4.18 11.29
N ASP A 37 -7.91 5.03 10.91
CA ASP A 37 -8.71 4.86 9.70
C ASP A 37 -7.85 4.89 8.43
N GLY A 38 -6.87 5.81 8.39
CA GLY A 38 -5.89 5.88 7.29
C GLY A 38 -5.05 4.61 7.19
N VAL A 39 -4.48 4.16 8.31
CA VAL A 39 -3.64 2.95 8.35
C VAL A 39 -4.46 1.71 7.98
N ALA A 40 -5.69 1.57 8.50
CA ALA A 40 -6.57 0.45 8.18
C ALA A 40 -6.87 0.36 6.67
N ARG A 41 -7.11 1.50 6.01
CA ARG A 41 -7.32 1.53 4.55
C ARG A 41 -6.11 1.07 3.76
N ILE A 42 -4.91 1.36 4.23
CA ILE A 42 -3.67 0.88 3.59
C ILE A 42 -3.50 -0.61 3.75
N LEU A 43 -3.79 -1.16 4.94
CA LEU A 43 -3.67 -2.60 5.19
C LEU A 43 -4.64 -3.40 4.32
N VAL A 44 -5.88 -2.92 4.15
CA VAL A 44 -6.84 -3.54 3.22
C VAL A 44 -6.33 -3.53 1.78
N LEU A 45 -5.64 -2.46 1.37
CA LEU A 45 -5.05 -2.40 0.04
C LEU A 45 -3.86 -3.35 -0.13
N GLU A 46 -3.12 -3.65 0.94
CA GLU A 46 -2.02 -4.61 0.94
C GLU A 46 -2.52 -6.03 0.70
N ASP A 47 -3.58 -6.44 1.42
CA ASP A 47 -4.22 -7.74 1.21
C ASP A 47 -4.75 -7.86 -0.23
N TRP A 48 -5.42 -6.81 -0.73
CA TRP A 48 -5.88 -6.76 -2.11
C TRP A 48 -4.72 -6.87 -3.12
N LEU A 49 -3.63 -6.14 -2.91
CA LEU A 49 -2.46 -6.20 -3.78
C LEU A 49 -1.81 -7.59 -3.76
N ALA A 50 -1.71 -8.25 -2.61
CA ALA A 50 -1.14 -9.60 -2.52
C ALA A 50 -1.95 -10.61 -3.35
N GLU A 51 -3.28 -10.58 -3.23
CA GLU A 51 -4.19 -11.47 -3.98
C GLU A 51 -4.16 -11.16 -5.49
N ASN A 52 -4.21 -9.88 -5.85
CA ASN A 52 -4.32 -9.46 -7.24
C ASN A 52 -2.98 -9.49 -7.98
N THR A 53 -1.84 -9.37 -7.30
CA THR A 53 -0.53 -9.51 -7.95
C THR A 53 -0.32 -10.93 -8.48
N ALA A 54 -0.80 -11.95 -7.77
CA ALA A 54 -0.78 -13.33 -8.26
C ALA A 54 -1.64 -13.50 -9.52
N GLN A 55 -2.84 -12.91 -9.52
CA GLN A 55 -3.74 -12.89 -10.68
C GLN A 55 -3.13 -12.14 -11.86
N LEU A 56 -2.57 -10.95 -11.63
CA LEU A 56 -1.94 -10.10 -12.63
C LEU A 56 -0.74 -10.79 -13.28
N MET A 57 0.05 -11.51 -12.47
CA MET A 57 1.16 -12.33 -12.94
C MET A 57 0.70 -13.48 -13.83
N SER A 58 -0.38 -14.15 -13.45
CA SER A 58 -1.00 -15.20 -14.27
C SER A 58 -1.49 -14.65 -15.61
N ASP A 59 -2.16 -13.49 -15.62
CA ASP A 59 -2.71 -12.87 -16.82
C ASP A 59 -1.61 -12.36 -17.77
N LEU A 60 -0.53 -11.80 -17.22
CA LEU A 60 0.64 -11.40 -18.00
C LEU A 60 1.33 -12.62 -18.61
N ALA A 61 1.54 -13.69 -17.84
CA ALA A 61 2.14 -14.94 -18.34
C ALA A 61 1.30 -15.58 -19.46
N ALA A 62 -0.04 -15.49 -19.38
CA ALA A 62 -0.96 -16.00 -20.40
C ALA A 62 -1.00 -15.14 -21.68
N ARG A 63 -0.65 -13.85 -21.61
CA ARG A 63 -0.65 -12.94 -22.77
C ARG A 63 0.64 -12.98 -23.59
N PHE A 64 1.73 -13.46 -23.01
CA PHE A 64 3.06 -13.50 -23.65
C PHE A 64 3.54 -14.92 -24.02
N ASN A 65 2.69 -15.93 -23.83
CA ASN A 65 2.81 -17.29 -24.41
C ASN A 65 1.82 -17.46 -25.56
#